data_AF-A0A7X0GNT9-F1
#
_entry.id   AF-A0A7X0GNT9-F1
#
_cell.length_a   1.000
_cell.length_b   1.000
_cell.length_c   1.000
_cell.angle_alpha   90.00
_cell.angle_beta   90.00
_cell.angle_gamma   90.00
#
_symmetry.space_group_name_H-M   'P 1'
#
loop_
_entity.id
_entity.type
_entity.pdbx_description
1 polymer ?
#
loop_
_entity_poly.entity_id
_entity_poly.type
_entity_poly.pdbx_seq_one_letter_code
_entity_poly.pdbx_strand_id
1 'polypeptide(L)' 'MEVADGFRAVVPVRDSKAPQSPALCFEAASWAAFIGELKAGHHRP' A
#
# COMPACT_ATOMS: atom_id res chain seq x y z
N MET A 1 13.10 -7.60 2.81
CA MET A 1 13.29 -6.22 3.28
C MET A 1 14.20 -5.48 2.32
N GLU A 2 13.93 -4.22 2.00
CA GLU A 2 14.74 -3.40 1.10
C GLU A 2 15.34 -2.22 1.86
N VAL A 3 16.65 -1.99 1.71
CA VAL A 3 17.39 -0.98 2.46
C VAL A 3 18.21 -0.16 1.46
N ALA A 4 18.14 1.16 1.55
CA ALA A 4 19.00 2.04 0.77
C ALA A 4 20.23 2.43 1.58
N ASP A 5 21.41 2.15 1.02
CA ASP A 5 22.70 2.48 1.65
C ASP A 5 23.06 3.98 1.49
N GLY A 6 24.07 4.43 2.25
CA GLY A 6 24.66 5.76 2.08
C GLY A 6 24.08 6.87 2.97
N PHE A 7 23.08 6.56 3.80
CA PHE A 7 22.52 7.51 4.76
C PHE A 7 23.21 7.36 6.13
N ARG A 8 24.00 8.36 6.54
CA ARG A 8 24.90 8.27 7.71
C ARG A 8 24.24 8.36 9.09
N ALA A 9 22.92 8.36 9.19
CA ALA A 9 22.23 8.46 10.49
C ALA A 9 20.84 7.78 10.53
N VAL A 10 20.37 7.24 9.40
CA VAL A 10 19.05 6.60 9.28
C VAL A 10 19.19 5.42 8.33
N VAL A 11 18.36 4.40 8.54
CA VAL A 11 18.23 3.26 7.62
C VAL A 11 16.95 3.47 6.82
N PRO A 12 17.00 4.04 5.61
CA PRO A 12 15.83 4.19 4.77
C PRO A 12 15.37 2.82 4.29
N VAL A 13 14.18 2.43 4.74
CA VAL A 13 13.47 1.24 4.29
C VAL A 13 12.36 1.67 3.34
N ARG A 14 12.29 1.05 2.17
CA ARG A 14 11.19 1.24 1.21
C ARG A 14 10.23 0.07 1.35
N ASP A 15 8.94 0.38 1.33
CA ASP A 15 7.87 -0.63 1.38
C ASP A 15 7.64 -1.29 -0.01
N SER A 16 8.01 -0.60 -1.10
CA SER A 16 7.84 -1.10 -2.48
C SER A 16 9.19 -1.33 -3.18
N LYS A 17 9.35 -2.52 -3.77
CA LYS A 17 10.50 -2.94 -4.58
C LYS A 17 10.44 -2.55 -6.05
N ALA A 18 9.34 -1.93 -6.48
CA ALA A 18 9.13 -1.60 -7.88
C ALA A 18 8.57 -0.18 -8.05
N PRO A 19 9.38 0.87 -7.78
CA PRO A 19 8.93 2.26 -7.79
C PRO A 19 8.49 2.78 -9.16
N GLN A 20 8.89 2.12 -10.25
CA GLN A 20 8.48 2.43 -11.62
C GLN A 20 7.42 1.45 -12.16
N SER A 21 6.91 0.53 -11.34
CA SER A 21 5.86 -0.39 -11.74
C SER A 21 4.54 0.35 -11.99
N PRO A 22 3.67 -0.15 -12.89
CA PRO A 22 2.32 0.37 -13.03
C PRO A 22 1.57 0.36 -11.69
N ALA A 23 0.75 1.40 -11.48
CA ALA A 23 -0.14 1.47 -10.33
C ALA A 23 -1.32 0.51 -10.53
N LEU A 24 -1.73 -0.15 -9.44
CA LEU A 24 -2.99 -0.88 -9.39
C LEU A 24 -4.13 0.10 -9.14
N CYS A 25 -4.99 0.30 -10.14
CA CYS A 25 -6.14 1.20 -10.05
C CYS A 25 -7.45 0.39 -9.97
N PHE A 26 -8.40 0.89 -9.18
CA PHE A 26 -9.75 0.33 -9.08
C PHE A 26 -10.78 1.34 -9.57
N GLU A 27 -11.91 0.86 -10.08
CA GLU A 27 -13.06 1.72 -10.34
C GLU A 27 -13.57 2.34 -9.04
N ALA A 28 -14.04 3.59 -9.12
CA ALA A 28 -14.54 4.33 -7.96
C ALA A 28 -15.68 3.59 -7.23
N ALA A 29 -16.55 2.92 -7.98
CA ALA A 29 -17.66 2.14 -7.43
C ALA A 29 -17.16 0.94 -6.60
N SER A 30 -16.19 0.19 -7.13
CA SER A 30 -15.59 -0.95 -6.42
C SER A 30 -14.86 -0.50 -5.14
N TRP A 31 -14.15 0.62 -5.20
CA TRP A 31 -13.50 1.19 -4.02
C TRP A 31 -14.51 1.64 -2.95
N ALA A 32 -15.61 2.29 -3.35
CA ALA A 32 -16.66 2.70 -2.44
C ALA A 32 -17.34 1.50 -1.75
N ALA A 33 -17.63 0.44 -2.51
CA ALA A 33 -18.19 -0.80 -1.96
C ALA A 33 -17.25 -1.44 -0.91
N PHE A 34 -15.96 -1.55 -1.23
CA PHE A 34 -14.94 -2.08 -0.31
C PHE A 34 -14.90 -1.29 1.02
N ILE A 35 -14.87 0.03 0.95
CA ILE A 35 -14.87 0.89 2.16
C ILE A 35 -16.18 0.74 2.94
N GLY A 36 -17.31 0.55 2.26
CA GLY A 36 -18.60 0.26 2.88
C GLY A 36 -18.54 -1.00 3.75
N GLU A 37 -18.04 -2.10 3.20
CA GLU A 37 -17.90 -3.38 3.93
C GLU A 37 -16.93 -3.27 5.13
N LEU A 38 -15.81 -2.54 4.96
CA LEU A 38 -14.87 -2.32 6.06
C LEU A 38 -15.53 -1.58 7.23
N LYS A 39 -16.29 -0.53 6.93
CA LYS A 39 -17.04 0.26 7.93
C LYS A 39 -18.18 -0.52 8.57
N ALA A 40 -18.80 -1.42 7.83
CA ALA A 40 -19.85 -2.30 8.34
C ALA A 40 -19.30 -3.39 9.28
N GLY A 41 -17.97 -3.55 9.38
CA GLY A 41 -17.36 -4.61 10.18
C GLY A 41 -17.51 -6.00 9.56
N HIS A 42 -17.82 -6.07 8.27
CA HIS A 42 -18.00 -7.33 7.52
C HIS A 42 -16.68 -7.92 7.02
N HIS A 43 -15.55 -7.35 7.43
CA HIS A 43 -14.25 -7.97 7.20
C HIS A 43 -14.11 -9.14 8.17
N ARG A 44 -13.76 -10.32 7.64
CA ARG A 44 -13.39 -11.46 8.46
C ARG A 44 -12.13 -11.09 9.27
N PRO A 45 -12.05 -11.43 10.57
CA PRO A 45 -10.82 -11.27 11.34
C PRO A 45 -9.67 -12.12 10.75
#